data_AF-A0AAV9M0Q8-F1
#
_entry.id   AF-A0AAV9M0Q8-F1
#
_cell.length_a   1.000
_cell.length_b   1.000
_cell.length_c   1.000
_cell.angle_alpha   90.00
_cell.angle_beta   90.00
_cell.angle_gamma   90.00
#
_symmetry.space_group_name_H-M   'P 1'
#
loop_
_entity.id
_entity.type
_entity.pdbx_description
1 polymer ?
#
loop_
_entity_poly.entity_id
_entity_poly.type
_entity_poly.pdbx_seq_one_letter_code
_entity_poly.pdbx_strand_id
1 'polypeptide(L)'
;MAEENHQLRIDFISNEIREMAYKGQQTTIYQIGDEVEVASQVLGFIGSYLHATILYPVGAFHYKVQKKTLVIDNETYSKQYSNKQIYYNRR
;
A
#
# COMPACT_ATOMS: atom_id res chain seq x y z
N MET A 1 -5.00 -11.97 29.49
CA MET A 1 -5.71 -10.80 30.08
C MET A 1 -5.00 -9.47 29.89
N ALA A 2 -3.83 -9.20 30.49
CA ALA A 2 -3.14 -7.90 30.31
C ALA A 2 -2.55 -7.71 28.89
N GLU A 3 -1.90 -8.74 28.37
CA GLU A 3 -1.32 -8.78 27.01
C GLU A 3 -2.39 -8.60 25.92
N GLU A 4 -3.52 -9.30 26.03
CA GLU A 4 -4.65 -9.21 25.09
C GLU A 4 -5.25 -7.81 25.07
N ASN A 5 -5.38 -7.16 26.24
CA ASN A 5 -5.86 -5.78 26.32
C ASN A 5 -4.86 -4.78 25.70
N HIS A 6 -3.56 -5.04 25.85
CA HIS A 6 -2.52 -4.25 25.18
C HIS A 6 -2.60 -4.40 23.66
N GLN A 7 -2.70 -5.63 23.15
CA GLN A 7 -2.80 -5.89 21.71
C GLN A 7 -4.04 -5.23 21.10
N LEU A 8 -5.20 -5.33 21.76
CA LEU A 8 -6.43 -4.68 21.30
C LEU A 8 -6.29 -3.15 21.17
N ARG A 9 -5.57 -2.50 22.10
CA ARG A 9 -5.30 -1.06 22.02
C ARG A 9 -4.38 -0.70 20.87
N ILE A 10 -3.34 -1.50 20.63
CA ILE A 10 -2.41 -1.30 19.51
C ILE A 10 -3.14 -1.47 18.18
N ASP A 11 -3.99 -2.47 18.06
CA ASP A 11 -4.78 -2.72 16.86
C ASP A 11 -5.76 -1.57 16.60
N PHE A 12 -6.44 -1.08 17.64
CA PHE A 12 -7.34 0.08 17.54
C PHE A 12 -6.61 1.33 17.03
N ILE A 13 -5.48 1.68 17.65
CA ILE A 13 -4.68 2.84 17.23
C ILE A 13 -4.14 2.67 15.81
N SER A 14 -3.68 1.46 15.46
CA SER A 14 -3.19 1.16 14.11
C SER A 14 -4.28 1.33 13.06
N ASN A 15 -5.52 0.95 13.38
CA ASN A 15 -6.65 1.12 12.50
C ASN A 15 -7.00 2.60 12.30
N GLU A 16 -7.06 3.37 13.38
CA GLU A 16 -7.29 4.83 13.30
C GLU A 16 -6.23 5.54 12.45
N ILE A 17 -4.95 5.18 12.61
CA ILE A 17 -3.86 5.74 11.80
C ILE A 17 -4.07 5.44 10.30
N ARG A 18 -4.47 4.21 9.96
CA ARG A 18 -4.75 3.84 8.56
C ARG A 18 -5.94 4.61 8.01
N GLU A 19 -7.04 4.67 8.75
CA GLU A 19 -8.23 5.41 8.33
C GLU A 19 -7.91 6.89 8.08
N MET A 20 -7.18 7.55 8.99
CA MET A 20 -6.77 8.94 8.80
C MET A 20 -5.86 9.13 7.58
N ALA A 21 -4.88 8.24 7.38
CA ALA A 21 -3.92 8.36 6.28
C ALA A 21 -4.56 8.18 4.89
N TYR A 22 -5.67 7.45 4.81
CA TYR A 22 -6.35 7.09 3.57
C TYR A 22 -7.78 7.62 3.45
N LYS A 23 -8.19 8.52 4.35
CA LYS A 23 -9.51 9.15 4.32
C LYS A 23 -9.68 10.01 3.06
N GLY A 24 -10.82 9.88 2.39
CA GLY A 24 -11.18 10.74 1.25
C GLY A 24 -10.53 10.37 -0.08
N GLN A 25 -9.92 9.19 -0.20
CA GLN A 25 -9.35 8.74 -1.46
C GLN A 25 -10.43 8.51 -2.52
N GLN A 26 -10.21 9.09 -3.69
CA GLN A 26 -11.14 9.01 -4.82
C GLN A 26 -10.92 7.71 -5.60
N THR A 27 -12.02 7.02 -5.94
CA THR A 27 -11.98 5.79 -6.75
C THR A 27 -11.71 6.12 -8.21
N THR A 28 -10.44 6.02 -8.59
CA THR A 28 -10.01 6.05 -10.00
C THR A 28 -9.88 4.61 -10.51
N ILE A 29 -10.36 4.37 -11.73
CA ILE A 29 -10.21 3.07 -12.40
C ILE A 29 -8.93 3.12 -13.24
N TYR A 30 -8.02 2.18 -13.00
CA TYR A 30 -6.77 2.04 -13.73
C TYR A 30 -6.82 0.90 -14.76
N GLN A 31 -6.02 1.02 -15.81
CA GLN A 31 -5.84 0.01 -16.84
C GLN A 31 -4.54 -0.77 -16.65
N ILE A 32 -4.46 -1.95 -17.27
CA ILE A 32 -3.24 -2.77 -17.27
C ILE A 32 -2.13 -1.99 -17.97
N GLY A 33 -0.98 -1.88 -17.31
CA GLY A 33 0.19 -1.15 -17.80
C GLY A 33 0.32 0.28 -17.26
N ASP A 34 -0.71 0.83 -16.59
CA ASP A 34 -0.63 2.17 -16.00
C ASP A 34 0.50 2.25 -14.96
N GLU A 35 1.31 3.31 -15.03
CA GLU A 35 2.29 3.67 -14.00
C GLU A 35 1.65 4.56 -12.93
N VAL A 36 1.84 4.19 -11.67
CA VAL A 36 1.07 4.70 -10.53
C VAL A 36 1.91 4.68 -9.24
N GLU A 37 1.54 5.46 -8.21
CA GLU A 37 2.31 5.56 -6.94
C GLU A 37 1.58 4.97 -5.73
N VAL A 38 1.94 3.78 -5.25
CA VAL A 38 1.28 3.04 -4.16
C VAL A 38 1.64 3.41 -2.74
N ALA A 39 0.62 3.75 -1.94
CA ALA A 39 0.78 3.88 -0.51
C ALA A 39 0.88 2.50 0.16
N SER A 40 1.78 2.40 1.13
CA SER A 40 1.96 1.18 1.92
C SER A 40 1.17 1.26 3.22
N GLN A 41 0.30 0.27 3.48
CA GLN A 41 -0.42 0.15 4.76
C GLN A 41 0.38 -0.56 5.86
N VAL A 42 1.63 -0.92 5.57
CA VAL A 42 2.52 -1.56 6.54
C VAL A 42 2.95 -0.51 7.55
N LEU A 43 2.78 -0.80 8.85
CA LEU A 43 3.25 0.07 9.92
C LEU A 43 4.76 0.37 9.73
N GLY A 44 5.16 1.62 9.95
CA GLY A 44 6.50 2.12 9.60
C GLY A 44 6.64 2.62 8.14
N PHE A 45 5.68 2.33 7.26
CA PHE A 45 5.63 2.82 5.88
C PHE A 45 4.32 3.57 5.56
N ILE A 46 3.42 3.74 6.53
CA ILE A 46 2.20 4.53 6.35
C ILE A 46 2.59 5.98 6.01
N GLY A 47 1.98 6.54 4.96
CA GLY A 47 2.33 7.85 4.41
C GLY A 47 3.43 7.84 3.35
N SER A 48 4.13 6.70 3.14
CA SER A 48 5.07 6.54 2.03
C SER A 48 4.37 6.08 0.75
N TYR A 49 4.88 6.53 -0.39
CA TYR A 49 4.41 6.19 -1.73
C TYR A 49 5.53 5.53 -2.54
N LEU A 50 5.19 4.50 -3.31
CA LEU A 50 6.13 3.73 -4.13
C LEU A 50 5.65 3.65 -5.57
N HIS A 51 6.51 3.93 -6.54
CA HIS A 51 6.15 3.73 -7.95
C HIS A 51 5.86 2.25 -8.24
N ALA A 52 4.82 2.01 -9.05
CA ALA A 52 4.38 0.69 -9.43
C ALA A 52 3.65 0.71 -10.79
N THR A 53 3.48 -0.48 -11.38
CA THR A 53 2.74 -0.68 -12.63
C THR A 53 1.55 -1.60 -12.37
N ILE A 54 0.38 -1.26 -12.89
CA ILE A 54 -0.83 -2.09 -12.80
C ILE A 54 -0.65 -3.35 -13.66
N LEU A 55 -0.82 -4.53 -13.06
CA LEU A 55 -0.76 -5.81 -13.76
C LEU A 55 -2.14 -6.30 -14.19
N TYR A 56 -3.10 -6.34 -13.26
CA TYR A 56 -4.49 -6.71 -13.54
C TYR A 56 -5.40 -6.38 -12.35
N PRO A 57 -6.70 -6.10 -12.59
CA PRO A 57 -7.68 -5.94 -11.53
C PRO A 57 -7.93 -7.28 -10.82
N VAL A 58 -8.11 -7.22 -9.50
CA VAL A 58 -8.52 -8.34 -8.64
C VAL A 58 -9.84 -8.08 -7.92
N GLY A 59 -10.42 -6.90 -8.10
CA GLY A 59 -11.70 -6.46 -7.56
C GLY A 59 -12.10 -5.11 -8.17
N ALA A 60 -13.25 -4.56 -7.78
CA ALA A 60 -13.78 -3.33 -8.35
C ALA A 60 -12.81 -2.14 -8.27
N PHE A 61 -11.99 -2.08 -7.22
CA PHE A 61 -10.99 -1.02 -6.98
C PHE A 61 -9.67 -1.57 -6.45
N HIS A 62 -9.41 -2.85 -6.69
CA HIS A 62 -8.23 -3.55 -6.23
C HIS A 62 -7.46 -4.07 -7.42
N TYR A 63 -6.15 -3.85 -7.43
CA TYR A 63 -5.29 -4.27 -8.53
C TYR A 63 -4.06 -4.96 -7.99
N LYS A 64 -3.59 -5.97 -8.72
CA LYS A 64 -2.24 -6.46 -8.52
C LYS A 64 -1.27 -5.49 -9.21
N VAL A 65 -0.19 -5.16 -8.52
CA VAL A 65 0.83 -4.23 -9.01
C VAL A 65 2.22 -4.84 -8.96
N GLN A 66 3.06 -4.38 -9.87
CA GLN A 66 4.50 -4.59 -9.80
C GLN A 66 5.16 -3.32 -9.29
N LYS A 67 5.78 -3.39 -8.10
CA LYS A 67 6.52 -2.24 -7.55
C LYS A 67 7.84 -2.05 -8.29
N LYS A 68 8.18 -0.78 -8.54
CA LYS A 68 9.48 -0.35 -9.04
C LYS A 68 10.34 0.04 -7.84
N THR A 69 11.21 -0.85 -7.40
CA THR A 69 12.21 -0.52 -6.38
C THR A 69 13.37 0.20 -7.07
N LEU A 70 13.77 1.38 -6.57
CA LEU A 70 15.07 1.94 -6.91
C LEU A 70 16.15 1.04 -6.30
N VAL A 71 17.03 0.50 -7.14
CA VAL A 71 18.24 -0.22 -6.73
C VAL A 71 19.31 0.85 -6.48
N ILE A 72 19.86 0.90 -5.27
CA ILE A 72 21.07 1.68 -4.97
C ILE A 72 22.25 0.73 -5.17
N ASP A 73 22.92 0.89 -6.31
CA ASP A 73 24.25 0.45 -6.79
C ASP A 73 24.94 -0.85 -6.35
N ASN A 74 24.55 -1.57 -5.30
CA ASN A 74 25.15 -2.85 -4.94
C ASN A 74 24.06 -3.93 -4.77
N GLU A 75 23.80 -4.61 -5.89
CA GLU A 75 23.24 -5.98 -6.01
C GLU A 75 21.98 -6.33 -5.18
N THR A 76 20.84 -6.40 -5.86
CA THR A 76 20.04 -7.64 -6.07
C THR A 76 18.62 -7.28 -6.54
N TYR A 77 18.29 -7.66 -7.78
CA TYR A 77 16.94 -7.55 -8.31
C TYR A 77 16.05 -8.67 -7.75
N SER A 78 15.20 -8.36 -6.78
CA SER A 78 14.06 -9.21 -6.45
C SER A 78 12.77 -8.55 -6.95
N LYS A 79 12.18 -9.12 -8.01
CA LYS A 79 10.79 -8.80 -8.37
C LYS A 79 9.89 -9.30 -7.24
N GLN A 80 9.50 -8.41 -6.33
CA GLN A 80 8.58 -8.76 -5.25
C GLN A 80 7.14 -8.56 -5.71
N TYR A 81 6.43 -9.67 -5.87
CA TYR A 81 5.00 -9.69 -6.12
C TYR A 81 4.24 -9.69 -4.79
N SER A 82 3.31 -8.77 -4.60
CA SER A 82 2.47 -8.71 -3.41
C SER A 82 1.05 -8.36 -3.79
N ASN A 83 0.07 -9.10 -3.24
CA ASN A 83 -1.34 -8.74 -3.34
C ASN A 83 -1.57 -7.57 -2.38
N LYS A 84 -1.61 -6.34 -2.88
CA LYS A 84 -1.90 -5.16 -2.07
C LYS A 84 -3.08 -4.40 -2.64
N GLN A 85 -4.01 -4.04 -1.77
CA GLN A 85 -5.00 -3.03 -2.08
C GLN A 85 -4.29 -1.69 -2.28
N ILE A 86 -4.62 -1.03 -3.38
CA ILE A 86 -4.02 0.22 -3.79
C ILE A 86 -4.73 1.35 -3.06
N TYR A 87 -3.97 2.14 -2.30
CA TYR A 87 -4.46 3.37 -1.66
C TYR A 87 -3.56 4.50 -2.15
N TYR A 88 -4.13 5.54 -2.78
CA TYR A 88 -3.39 6.74 -3.22
C TYR A 88 -4.04 8.02 -2.71
N ASN A 89 -3.24 8.97 -2.21
CA ASN A 89 -3.58 10.41 -2.23
C ASN A 89 -2.65 11.12 -3.23
N ARG A 90 -3.21 12.06 -4.00
CA ARG A 90 -2.40 13.02 -4.76
C ARG A 90 -2.32 14.32 -3.96
N ARG A 91 -1.13 14.92 -4.00
CA ARG A 91 -0.80 16.28 -3.58
C ARG A 91 -1.85 17.32 -3.98
#